data_AF-R6ATH4-F1
#
_entry.id   AF-R6ATH4-F1
#
_cell.length_a   1.000
_cell.length_b   1.000
_cell.length_c   1.000
_cell.angle_alpha   90.00
_cell.angle_beta   90.00
_cell.angle_gamma   90.00
#
_symmetry.space_group_name_H-M   'P 1'
#
loop_
_entity.id
_entity.type
_entity.pdbx_description
1 polymer ?
#
loop_
_entity_poly.entity_id
_entity_poly.type
_entity_poly.pdbx_seq_one_letter_code
_entity_poly.pdbx_strand_id
1 'polypeptide(L)'
;MTYGVFINYKHTHKHLAGRIYDFFVTKGAGPFMDDYAMNQDRDYRERLLHEVRNAPYFLCLLTEDAVEELCTLNDSSDNEENIYFEEIKTAFESARKILVLTYGNIDYKVLGKLPKSISGIRYINHYKIPEENRLFYNVMEELHSRDIDYEILKDVVSWRGLNKSKANVLISSRKEIEEKFGTYNMIFGTDYITAIMNNAESVGMNRVKEINLVCYAATAVLCNNRQYIDRLAYDHGFLFKIFSCLLKDQEFSLRLVINAPLSSATADTIRYSKLGNSAFAADDEEQIFLNSYASIAQLIRTEPYETAHRLRRFSFLVTDCALPYAMFQVVYKKGFEEYNHIKIDLYSCGIDTTKERRSMLIFERDNVDNYNFFNGQIKLFNNGEARARSKQMIEENHRRWIEAWDVYVASTYTT
;
A
#
# COMPACT_ATOMS: atom_id res chain seq x y z
N MET A 1 8.76 8.59 5.46
CA MET A 1 8.56 7.21 5.91
C MET A 1 7.54 7.41 6.99
N THR A 2 6.24 7.32 6.70
CA THR A 2 5.22 8.00 7.51
C THR A 2 5.35 7.56 8.97
N TYR A 3 5.77 8.48 9.83
CA TYR A 3 5.86 8.22 11.27
C TYR A 3 4.50 8.49 11.88
N GLY A 4 4.08 7.69 12.85
CA GLY A 4 2.77 7.88 13.46
C GLY A 4 2.70 9.19 14.25
N VAL A 5 3.81 9.60 14.87
CA VAL A 5 3.93 10.85 15.60
C VAL A 5 5.25 11.53 15.25
N PHE A 6 5.22 12.76 14.75
CA PHE A 6 6.40 13.61 14.63
C PHE A 6 6.58 14.40 15.93
N ILE A 7 7.74 14.32 16.57
CA ILE A 7 8.04 15.04 17.82
C ILE A 7 8.91 16.25 17.49
N ASN A 8 8.30 17.43 17.52
CA ASN A 8 8.96 18.72 17.39
C ASN A 8 9.34 19.24 18.79
N TYR A 9 10.60 19.64 18.95
CA TYR A 9 11.15 20.08 20.22
C TYR A 9 12.36 21.01 19.98
N LYS A 10 12.64 21.87 20.95
CA LYS A 10 13.88 22.64 20.95
C LYS A 10 15.03 21.73 21.42
N HIS A 11 16.15 21.69 20.69
CA HIS A 11 17.26 20.76 20.94
C HIS A 11 17.81 20.79 22.39
N THR A 12 17.72 21.93 23.08
CA THR A 12 18.09 22.06 24.50
C THR A 12 17.28 21.13 25.41
N HIS A 13 16.08 20.72 25.00
CA HIS A 13 15.16 19.83 25.72
C HIS A 13 15.10 18.41 25.16
N LYS A 14 16.14 17.99 24.44
CA LYS A 14 16.27 16.63 23.86
C LYS A 14 15.97 15.50 24.85
N HIS A 15 16.39 15.63 26.11
CA HIS A 15 16.14 14.59 27.11
C HIS A 15 14.65 14.37 27.38
N LEU A 16 13.85 15.45 27.39
CA LEU A 16 12.41 15.37 27.57
C LEU A 16 11.73 14.80 26.31
N ALA A 17 12.16 15.26 25.12
CA ALA A 17 11.69 14.74 23.85
C ALA A 17 12.01 13.23 23.68
N GLY A 18 13.19 12.79 24.12
CA GLY A 18 13.59 11.38 24.14
C GLY A 18 12.69 10.52 25.03
N ARG A 19 12.27 11.04 26.20
CA ARG A 19 11.30 10.33 27.06
C ARG A 19 9.91 10.23 26.45
N ILE A 20 9.47 11.27 25.75
CA ILE A 20 8.21 11.27 24.98
C ILE A 20 8.30 10.26 23.83
N TYR A 21 9.44 10.22 23.14
CA TYR A 21 9.73 9.24 22.10
C TYR A 21 9.63 7.82 22.66
N ASP A 22 10.29 7.50 23.77
CA ASP A 22 10.25 6.18 24.38
C ASP A 22 8.83 5.76 24.77
N PHE A 23 8.03 6.68 25.32
CA PHE A 23 6.60 6.42 25.60
C PHE A 23 5.86 5.97 24.32
N PHE A 24 5.97 6.72 23.23
CA PHE A 24 5.31 6.34 21.97
C PHE A 24 5.88 5.06 21.35
N VAL A 25 7.16 4.76 21.55
CA VAL A 25 7.74 3.46 21.16
C VAL A 25 7.08 2.32 21.95
N THR A 26 6.95 2.44 23.27
CA THR A 26 6.30 1.39 24.09
C THR A 26 4.83 1.16 23.71
N LYS A 27 4.16 2.21 23.24
CA LYS A 27 2.79 2.12 22.70
C LYS A 27 2.72 1.62 21.26
N GLY A 28 3.85 1.39 20.60
CA GLY A 28 3.87 1.00 19.20
C GLY A 28 3.29 2.07 18.28
N ALA A 29 3.42 3.36 18.62
CA ALA A 29 2.90 4.49 17.83
C ALA A 29 3.87 4.97 16.74
N GLY A 30 5.07 4.41 16.70
CA GLY A 30 6.05 4.71 15.67
C GLY A 30 6.48 6.18 15.62
N PRO A 31 7.05 6.75 16.70
CA PRO A 31 7.46 8.15 16.74
C PRO A 31 8.70 8.46 15.88
N PHE A 32 8.86 9.73 15.52
CA PHE A 32 10.04 10.33 14.91
C PHE A 32 10.57 11.48 15.74
N MET A 33 11.89 11.58 15.80
CA MET A 33 12.63 12.69 16.36
C MET A 33 13.92 12.80 15.53
N ASP A 34 14.26 14.02 15.11
CA ASP A 34 15.38 14.36 14.23
C ASP A 34 16.75 13.75 14.63
N ASP A 35 17.02 13.62 15.93
CA ASP A 35 18.28 13.16 16.50
C ASP A 35 18.55 11.65 16.28
N TYR A 36 17.52 10.84 16.06
CA TYR A 36 17.65 9.40 15.83
C TYR A 36 17.88 9.01 14.36
N ALA A 37 17.98 9.98 13.43
CA ALA A 37 18.07 9.74 11.97
C ALA A 37 19.29 10.41 11.28
N MET A 38 20.33 10.78 12.05
CA MET A 38 21.38 11.70 11.60
C MET A 38 22.34 11.15 10.53
N ASN A 39 22.23 11.70 9.31
CA ASN A 39 23.36 12.00 8.42
C ASN A 39 23.12 13.41 7.83
N GLN A 40 24.09 14.31 8.01
CA GLN A 40 24.02 15.72 7.60
C GLN A 40 24.29 15.89 6.09
N ASP A 41 23.33 15.51 5.25
CA ASP A 41 23.35 15.82 3.81
C ASP A 41 22.61 17.12 3.48
N ARG A 42 22.92 17.71 2.31
CA ARG A 42 22.31 18.96 1.79
C ARG A 42 20.77 18.93 1.70
N ASP A 43 20.16 17.75 1.60
CA ASP A 43 18.70 17.56 1.51
C ASP A 43 18.01 17.32 2.87
N TYR A 44 18.73 17.47 3.99
CA TYR A 44 18.21 17.18 5.33
C TYR A 44 16.91 17.92 5.65
N ARG A 45 16.85 19.21 5.36
CA ARG A 45 15.71 20.07 5.69
C ARG A 45 14.44 19.64 4.95
N GLU A 46 14.53 19.38 3.65
CA GLU A 46 13.38 18.87 2.89
C GLU A 46 12.94 17.48 3.34
N ARG A 47 13.88 16.61 3.74
CA ARG A 47 13.51 15.30 4.32
C ARG A 47 12.75 15.48 5.64
N LEU A 48 13.20 16.39 6.50
CA LEU A 48 12.56 16.66 7.78
C LEU A 48 11.14 17.20 7.60
N LEU A 49 10.98 18.21 6.73
CA LEU A 49 9.67 18.76 6.39
C LEU A 49 8.77 17.74 5.68
N HIS A 50 9.34 16.86 4.86
CA HIS A 50 8.60 15.72 4.30
C HIS A 50 8.05 14.81 5.40
N GLU A 51 8.81 14.52 6.46
CA GLU A 51 8.30 13.72 7.57
C GLU A 51 7.20 14.44 8.37
N VAL A 52 7.31 15.76 8.57
CA VAL A 52 6.23 16.58 9.15
C VAL A 52 4.95 16.50 8.32
N ARG A 53 5.07 16.61 6.99
CA ARG A 53 3.93 16.58 6.06
C ARG A 53 3.17 15.26 6.06
N ASN A 54 3.88 14.17 6.36
CA ASN A 54 3.31 12.82 6.29
C ASN A 54 2.85 12.30 7.65
N ALA A 55 3.41 12.78 8.77
CA ALA A 55 2.98 12.32 10.09
C ALA A 55 1.51 12.70 10.38
N PRO A 56 0.63 11.74 10.73
CA PRO A 56 -0.76 12.05 11.05
C PRO A 56 -0.87 12.87 12.35
N TYR A 57 0.03 12.63 13.29
CA TYR A 57 0.13 13.41 14.52
C TYR A 57 1.43 14.21 14.54
N PHE A 58 1.30 15.51 14.76
CA PHE A 58 2.44 16.39 15.04
C PHE A 58 2.38 16.80 16.51
N LEU A 59 3.40 16.45 17.28
CA LEU A 59 3.51 16.79 18.70
C LEU A 59 4.50 17.94 18.86
N CYS A 60 3.99 19.08 19.30
CA CYS A 60 4.76 20.27 19.60
C CYS A 60 5.06 20.34 21.09
N LEU A 61 6.34 20.22 21.45
CA LEU A 61 6.81 20.44 22.81
C LEU A 61 7.16 21.93 22.98
N LEU A 62 6.33 22.63 23.74
CA LEU A 62 6.55 24.03 24.12
C LEU A 62 7.22 24.08 25.50
N THR A 63 8.43 24.64 25.53
CA THR A 63 9.14 24.99 26.76
C THR A 63 9.19 26.51 26.90
N GLU A 64 9.44 27.01 28.10
CA GLU A 64 9.50 28.45 28.38
C GLU A 64 10.45 29.19 27.42
N ASP A 65 11.67 28.69 27.25
CA ASP A 65 12.68 29.24 26.34
C ASP A 65 12.33 29.04 24.85
N ALA A 66 11.51 28.06 24.49
CA ALA A 66 11.05 27.88 23.12
C ALA A 66 9.94 28.90 22.78
N VAL A 67 9.02 29.15 23.72
CA VAL A 67 7.95 30.14 23.54
C VAL A 67 8.52 31.55 23.44
N GLU A 68 9.51 31.89 24.29
CA GLU A 68 10.21 33.17 24.22
C GLU A 68 10.86 33.39 22.84
N GLU A 69 11.58 32.39 22.35
CA GLU A 69 12.21 32.44 21.02
C GLU A 69 11.18 32.59 19.90
N LEU A 70 10.13 31.77 19.88
CA LEU A 70 9.08 31.84 18.86
C LEU A 70 8.39 33.21 18.81
N CYS A 71 8.26 33.87 19.96
CA CYS A 71 7.66 35.21 20.06
C CYS A 71 8.56 36.35 19.58
N THR A 72 9.85 36.08 19.33
CA THR A 72 10.75 37.03 18.65
C THR A 72 10.70 36.92 17.13
N LEU A 73 10.16 35.82 16.60
CA LEU A 73 10.07 35.56 15.17
C LEU A 73 8.88 36.29 14.53
N ASN A 74 8.91 36.39 13.20
CA ASN A 74 7.82 36.88 12.37
C ASN A 74 7.68 35.99 11.12
N ASP A 75 6.59 36.17 10.37
CA ASP A 75 6.28 35.37 9.17
C ASP A 75 7.14 35.72 7.93
N SER A 76 8.24 36.47 8.08
CA SER A 76 9.13 36.81 6.95
C SER A 76 10.08 35.67 6.58
N SER A 77 10.54 35.68 5.34
CA SER A 77 11.48 34.68 4.77
C SER A 77 12.82 34.60 5.50
N ASP A 78 13.20 35.63 6.25
CA ASP A 78 14.48 35.68 6.96
C ASP A 78 14.50 34.75 8.20
N ASN A 79 13.32 34.34 8.70
CA ASN A 79 13.18 33.42 9.84
C ASN A 79 13.02 31.95 9.42
N GLU A 80 13.06 31.67 8.12
CA GLU A 80 13.03 30.30 7.59
C GLU A 80 14.28 29.49 8.00
N GLU A 81 15.35 30.11 8.53
CA GLU A 81 16.48 29.36 9.11
C GLU A 81 16.15 28.63 10.41
N ASN A 82 15.07 29.00 11.11
CA ASN A 82 14.68 28.35 12.36
C ASN A 82 13.86 27.08 12.07
N ILE A 83 14.54 25.93 12.07
CA ILE A 83 13.91 24.64 11.76
C ILE A 83 12.77 24.29 12.71
N TYR A 84 12.88 24.64 14.00
CA TYR A 84 11.85 24.39 15.00
C TYR A 84 10.55 25.15 14.67
N PHE A 85 10.67 26.41 14.22
CA PHE A 85 9.53 27.20 13.75
C PHE A 85 8.95 26.67 12.43
N GLU A 86 9.80 26.28 11.48
CA GLU A 86 9.34 25.78 10.19
C GLU A 86 8.58 24.46 10.27
N GLU A 87 9.00 23.55 11.15
CA GLU A 87 8.27 22.31 11.41
C GLU A 87 6.86 22.60 11.93
N ILE A 88 6.72 23.53 12.88
CA ILE A 88 5.42 23.93 13.43
C ILE A 88 4.55 24.55 12.33
N LYS A 89 5.11 25.48 11.56
CA LYS A 89 4.42 26.13 10.43
C LYS A 89 3.93 25.09 9.42
N THR A 90 4.79 24.17 9.02
CA THR A 90 4.46 23.08 8.10
C THR A 90 3.35 22.20 8.67
N ALA A 91 3.39 21.88 9.97
CA ALA A 91 2.36 21.09 10.61
C ALA A 91 0.98 21.76 10.58
N PHE A 92 0.89 23.09 10.69
CA PHE A 92 -0.39 23.81 10.53
C PHE A 92 -0.96 23.71 9.11
N GLU A 93 -0.12 23.46 8.10
CA GLU A 93 -0.54 23.31 6.72
C GLU A 93 -0.92 21.86 6.37
N SER A 94 -0.30 20.87 7.02
CA SER A 94 -0.36 19.47 6.58
C SER A 94 -0.77 18.45 7.64
N ALA A 95 -0.54 18.70 8.93
CA ALA A 95 -0.76 17.69 9.96
C ALA A 95 -2.26 17.45 10.17
N ARG A 96 -2.65 16.18 10.26
CA ARG A 96 -4.05 15.83 10.54
C ARG A 96 -4.46 16.28 11.95
N LYS A 97 -3.55 16.19 12.93
CA LYS A 97 -3.77 16.73 14.27
C LYS A 97 -2.47 17.20 14.92
N ILE A 98 -2.51 18.39 15.49
CA ILE A 98 -1.43 18.95 16.31
C ILE A 98 -1.75 18.69 17.79
N LEU A 99 -0.78 18.14 18.50
CA LEU A 99 -0.80 17.86 19.94
C LEU A 99 0.18 18.81 20.62
N VAL A 100 -0.22 19.47 21.70
CA VAL A 100 0.65 20.44 22.39
C VAL A 100 0.97 19.95 23.79
N LEU A 101 2.26 19.74 24.06
CA LEU A 101 2.77 19.49 25.40
C LEU A 101 3.49 20.75 25.90
N THR A 102 3.24 21.14 27.14
CA THR A 102 3.92 22.28 27.77
C THR A 102 4.80 21.81 28.93
N TYR A 103 6.01 22.35 29.05
CA TYR A 103 6.92 22.06 30.16
C TYR A 103 7.53 23.34 30.72
N GLY A 104 7.58 23.43 32.05
CA GLY A 104 7.96 24.66 32.78
C GLY A 104 6.79 25.60 33.05
N ASN A 105 7.09 26.85 33.36
CA ASN A 105 6.12 27.87 33.77
C ASN A 105 5.83 28.85 32.63
N ILE A 106 5.18 28.34 31.58
CA ILE A 106 4.80 29.16 30.42
C ILE A 106 3.74 30.19 30.82
N ASP A 107 4.04 31.47 30.60
CA ASP A 107 3.02 32.53 30.63
C ASP A 107 2.19 32.48 29.34
N TYR A 108 0.99 31.93 29.45
CA TYR A 108 0.03 31.82 28.34
C TYR A 108 -0.35 33.17 27.71
N LYS A 109 -0.14 34.30 28.41
CA LYS A 109 -0.37 35.63 27.81
C LYS A 109 0.65 35.93 26.71
N VAL A 110 1.86 35.38 26.80
CA VAL A 110 2.94 35.60 25.83
C VAL A 110 2.60 34.92 24.50
N LEU A 111 1.81 33.85 24.50
CA LEU A 111 1.34 33.17 23.27
C LEU A 111 0.53 34.10 22.34
N GLY A 112 0.02 35.23 22.84
CA GLY A 112 -0.61 36.26 22.01
C GLY A 112 0.35 36.95 21.03
N LYS A 113 1.67 36.82 21.24
CA LYS A 113 2.73 37.41 20.40
C LYS A 113 3.28 36.45 19.34
N LEU A 114 2.78 35.21 19.27
CA LEU A 114 3.24 34.25 18.27
C LEU A 114 2.98 34.75 16.83
N PRO A 115 3.84 34.38 15.86
CA PRO A 115 3.62 34.65 14.43
C PRO A 115 2.25 34.18 13.96
N LYS A 116 1.67 34.85 12.94
CA LYS A 116 0.29 34.54 12.51
C LYS A 116 0.17 33.11 12.03
N SER A 117 1.19 32.61 11.33
CA SER A 117 1.25 31.25 10.78
C SER A 117 1.09 30.15 11.83
N ILE A 118 1.53 30.38 13.07
CA ILE A 118 1.45 29.38 14.16
C ILE A 118 0.56 29.83 15.33
N SER A 119 -0.09 30.99 15.22
CA SER A 119 -0.93 31.56 16.29
C SER A 119 -2.09 30.66 16.71
N GLY A 120 -2.49 29.70 15.86
CA GLY A 120 -3.49 28.68 16.16
C GLY A 120 -3.17 27.82 17.38
N ILE A 121 -1.89 27.70 17.77
CA ILE A 121 -1.42 26.93 18.94
C ILE A 121 -2.21 27.28 20.20
N ARG A 122 -2.56 28.55 20.39
CA ARG A 122 -3.25 29.03 21.60
C ARG A 122 -4.67 28.48 21.78
N TYR A 123 -5.23 27.86 20.74
CA TYR A 123 -6.58 27.31 20.75
C TYR A 123 -6.60 25.78 20.83
N ILE A 124 -5.43 25.14 20.81
CA ILE A 124 -5.29 23.70 20.95
C ILE A 124 -5.29 23.36 22.45
N ASN A 125 -5.73 22.16 22.82
CA ASN A 125 -5.63 21.69 24.20
C ASN A 125 -4.15 21.47 24.58
N HIS A 126 -3.72 22.01 25.73
CA HIS A 126 -2.33 21.94 26.18
C HIS A 126 -2.20 20.95 27.34
N TYR A 127 -1.36 19.93 27.15
CA TYR A 127 -1.05 18.95 28.18
C TYR A 127 0.19 19.40 28.93
N LYS A 128 0.03 19.87 30.18
CA LYS A 128 1.17 20.31 31.00
C LYS A 128 1.91 19.11 31.58
N ILE A 129 3.18 18.96 31.22
CA ILE A 129 4.09 17.99 31.83
C ILE A 129 4.53 18.54 33.19
N PRO A 130 4.23 17.85 34.30
CA PRO A 130 4.70 18.25 35.63
C PRO A 130 6.20 18.00 35.78
N GLU A 131 6.85 18.81 36.61
CA GLU A 131 8.26 18.60 36.99
C GLU A 131 8.47 17.28 37.75
N GLU A 132 7.42 16.81 38.44
CA GLU A 132 7.42 15.51 39.10
C GLU A 132 7.37 14.35 38.09
N ASN A 133 8.50 13.68 37.93
CA ASN A 133 8.66 12.55 37.00
C ASN A 133 7.62 11.44 37.12
N ARG A 134 7.06 11.22 38.32
CA ARG A 134 6.04 10.16 38.55
C ARG A 134 4.72 10.44 37.84
N LEU A 135 4.42 11.71 37.59
CA LEU A 135 3.16 12.13 36.98
C LEU A 135 3.24 12.25 35.45
N PHE A 136 4.45 12.18 34.88
CA PHE A 136 4.68 12.20 33.43
C PHE A 136 3.81 11.18 32.69
N TYR A 137 3.80 9.92 33.15
CA TYR A 137 3.06 8.86 32.48
C TYR A 137 1.55 9.12 32.49
N ASN A 138 0.99 9.70 33.55
CA ASN A 138 -0.44 9.99 33.62
C ASN A 138 -0.86 10.99 32.53
N VAL A 139 -0.06 12.04 32.34
CA VAL A 139 -0.32 13.06 31.30
C VAL A 139 -0.18 12.46 29.91
N MET A 140 0.85 11.64 29.69
CA MET A 140 1.05 10.96 28.41
C MET A 140 -0.05 9.94 28.09
N GLU A 141 -0.55 9.19 29.08
CA GLU A 141 -1.69 8.28 28.93
C GLU A 141 -3.00 9.05 28.65
N GLU A 142 -3.20 10.21 29.30
CA GLU A 142 -4.37 11.05 29.03
C GLU A 142 -4.34 11.59 27.59
N LEU A 143 -3.21 12.15 27.16
CA LEU A 143 -3.01 12.61 25.78
C LEU A 143 -3.23 11.46 24.79
N HIS A 144 -2.63 10.30 25.07
CA HIS A 144 -2.76 9.12 24.21
C HIS A 144 -4.21 8.61 24.11
N SER A 145 -4.93 8.53 25.22
CA SER A 145 -6.30 7.98 25.24
C SER A 145 -7.36 8.92 24.68
N ARG A 146 -7.18 10.23 24.82
CA ARG A 146 -8.15 11.23 24.34
C ARG A 146 -7.94 11.62 22.90
N ASP A 147 -6.68 11.86 22.51
CA ASP A 147 -6.40 12.64 21.33
C ASP A 147 -5.74 11.85 20.19
N ILE A 148 -5.32 10.62 20.46
CA ILE A 148 -4.68 9.74 19.48
C ILE A 148 -5.61 8.56 19.15
N ASP A 149 -5.89 8.40 17.87
CA ASP A 149 -6.66 7.28 17.32
C ASP A 149 -5.68 6.18 16.89
N TYR A 150 -5.75 5.07 17.61
CA TYR A 150 -4.80 3.98 17.48
C TYR A 150 -5.00 3.14 16.22
N GLU A 151 -6.17 3.19 15.58
CA GLU A 151 -6.37 2.51 14.29
C GLU A 151 -5.55 3.18 13.18
N ILE A 152 -5.44 4.52 13.22
CA ILE A 152 -4.56 5.27 12.31
C ILE A 152 -3.10 4.90 12.55
N LEU A 153 -2.69 4.79 13.83
CA LEU A 153 -1.32 4.43 14.19
C LEU A 153 -0.97 2.99 13.83
N LYS A 154 -1.90 2.04 14.01
CA LYS A 154 -1.72 0.64 13.61
C LYS A 154 -1.42 0.52 12.12
N ASP A 155 -2.15 1.21 11.26
CA ASP A 155 -1.88 1.21 9.82
C ASP A 155 -0.44 1.68 9.57
N VAL A 156 -0.07 2.85 10.09
CA VAL A 156 1.27 3.45 9.92
C VAL A 156 2.41 2.60 10.51
N VAL A 157 2.18 1.97 11.66
CA VAL A 157 3.18 1.16 12.37
C VAL A 157 3.31 -0.23 11.76
N SER A 158 2.24 -0.78 11.19
CA SER A 158 2.31 -2.01 10.40
C SER A 158 3.25 -1.82 9.21
N TRP A 159 3.19 -0.67 8.54
CA TRP A 159 4.13 -0.26 7.50
C TRP A 159 5.56 -0.05 8.02
N ARG A 160 5.74 0.50 9.22
CA ARG A 160 7.08 0.73 9.82
C ARG A 160 7.75 -0.56 10.32
N GLY A 161 7.01 -1.49 10.91
CA GLY A 161 7.50 -2.79 11.34
C GLY A 161 8.00 -3.64 10.16
N LEU A 162 7.34 -3.47 9.02
CA LEU A 162 7.78 -3.93 7.71
C LEU A 162 9.12 -3.31 7.28
N ASN A 163 9.25 -1.98 7.33
CA ASN A 163 10.41 -1.24 6.82
C ASN A 163 11.66 -1.30 7.72
N LYS A 164 11.50 -1.46 9.03
CA LYS A 164 12.65 -1.56 9.97
C LYS A 164 13.25 -2.97 10.06
N SER A 165 12.53 -4.01 9.65
CA SER A 165 12.92 -5.39 9.97
C SER A 165 13.62 -6.16 8.87
N LYS A 166 13.58 -5.77 7.58
CA LYS A 166 14.17 -6.61 6.52
C LYS A 166 14.75 -5.82 5.36
N ALA A 167 15.74 -6.42 4.72
CA ALA A 167 16.39 -5.99 3.48
C ALA A 167 15.38 -5.41 2.47
N ASN A 168 15.87 -4.55 1.55
CA ASN A 168 15.15 -3.86 0.48
C ASN A 168 14.20 -4.74 -0.38
N VAL A 169 14.12 -6.05 -0.16
CA VAL A 169 13.13 -6.97 -0.72
C VAL A 169 12.66 -7.90 0.41
N LEU A 170 11.34 -7.96 0.63
CA LEU A 170 10.76 -8.97 1.52
C LEU A 170 10.58 -10.26 0.72
N ILE A 171 11.22 -11.34 1.15
CA ILE A 171 11.02 -12.68 0.58
C ILE A 171 10.41 -13.59 1.65
N SER A 172 9.28 -14.21 1.36
CA SER A 172 8.72 -15.27 2.20
C SER A 172 7.81 -16.21 1.40
N SER A 173 7.08 -17.10 2.08
CA SER A 173 5.94 -17.78 1.47
C SER A 173 4.85 -16.78 1.08
N ARG A 174 4.09 -17.10 0.05
CA ARG A 174 2.95 -16.33 -0.42
C ARG A 174 1.94 -16.11 0.70
N LYS A 175 1.67 -17.15 1.49
CA LYS A 175 0.80 -17.07 2.68
C LYS A 175 1.27 -15.99 3.64
N GLU A 176 2.56 -15.99 4.01
CA GLU A 176 3.06 -14.99 4.95
C GLU A 176 3.01 -13.57 4.37
N ILE A 177 3.33 -13.42 3.09
CA ILE A 177 3.20 -12.13 2.40
C ILE A 177 1.74 -11.65 2.42
N GLU A 178 0.78 -12.47 2.04
CA GLU A 178 -0.63 -12.06 1.95
C GLU A 178 -1.29 -11.85 3.32
N GLU A 179 -0.94 -12.66 4.33
CA GLU A 179 -1.52 -12.57 5.68
C GLU A 179 -0.90 -11.44 6.53
N LYS A 180 0.35 -11.06 6.28
CA LYS A 180 1.05 -10.06 7.11
C LYS A 180 1.36 -8.74 6.43
N PHE A 181 1.56 -8.76 5.11
CA PHE A 181 2.28 -7.67 4.42
C PHE A 181 1.57 -7.14 3.16
N GLY A 182 0.72 -7.95 2.55
CA GLY A 182 -0.09 -7.65 1.37
C GLY A 182 -1.56 -7.94 1.62
N THR A 183 -2.04 -7.66 2.84
CA THR A 183 -3.46 -7.85 3.18
C THR A 183 -4.32 -6.91 2.34
N TYR A 184 -5.59 -7.29 2.10
CA TYR A 184 -6.50 -6.41 1.36
C TYR A 184 -6.69 -5.05 2.04
N ASN A 185 -6.70 -4.99 3.38
CA ASN A 185 -6.79 -3.73 4.12
C ASN A 185 -5.58 -2.84 3.87
N MET A 186 -4.37 -3.42 3.84
CA MET A 186 -3.15 -2.67 3.50
C MET A 186 -3.18 -2.17 2.06
N ILE A 187 -3.61 -3.01 1.12
CA ILE A 187 -3.57 -2.66 -0.31
C ILE A 187 -4.64 -1.61 -0.64
N PHE A 188 -5.88 -1.82 -0.19
CA PHE A 188 -7.05 -1.05 -0.64
C PHE A 188 -7.60 -0.07 0.39
N GLY A 189 -7.17 -0.17 1.65
CA GLY A 189 -7.67 0.61 2.78
C GLY A 189 -8.82 -0.09 3.52
N THR A 190 -8.79 -0.06 4.85
CA THR A 190 -9.77 -0.72 5.72
C THR A 190 -11.20 -0.27 5.41
N ASP A 191 -11.46 1.03 5.31
CA ASP A 191 -12.80 1.56 5.00
C ASP A 191 -13.36 1.01 3.67
N TYR A 192 -12.49 0.88 2.66
CA TYR A 192 -12.85 0.35 1.36
C TYR A 192 -13.22 -1.13 1.44
N ILE A 193 -12.39 -1.93 2.13
CA ILE A 193 -12.63 -3.36 2.31
C ILE A 193 -13.89 -3.61 3.15
N THR A 194 -14.07 -2.90 4.25
CA THR A 194 -15.28 -2.98 5.07
C THR A 194 -16.54 -2.62 4.27
N ALA A 195 -16.48 -1.61 3.41
CA ALA A 195 -17.61 -1.25 2.55
C ALA A 195 -17.97 -2.38 1.58
N ILE A 196 -16.99 -3.05 0.96
CA ILE A 196 -17.22 -4.19 0.07
C ILE A 196 -17.78 -5.39 0.83
N MET A 197 -17.23 -5.70 2.02
CA MET A 197 -17.73 -6.81 2.85
C MET A 197 -19.21 -6.62 3.23
N ASN A 198 -19.63 -5.36 3.43
CA ASN A 198 -21.00 -5.00 3.77
C ASN A 198 -21.91 -4.76 2.54
N ASN A 199 -21.43 -4.99 1.31
CA ASN A 199 -22.12 -4.71 0.05
C ASN A 199 -22.65 -3.26 -0.04
N ALA A 200 -21.93 -2.28 0.52
CA ALA A 200 -22.34 -0.88 0.48
C ALA A 200 -22.31 -0.33 -0.96
N GLU A 201 -23.30 0.50 -1.31
CA GLU A 201 -23.40 1.11 -2.65
C GLU A 201 -22.29 2.13 -2.91
N SER A 202 -21.84 2.85 -1.87
CA SER A 202 -20.68 3.73 -1.92
C SER A 202 -19.48 3.05 -1.25
N VAL A 203 -18.51 2.67 -2.06
CA VAL A 203 -17.22 2.18 -1.57
C VAL A 203 -16.39 3.41 -1.17
N GLY A 204 -15.70 3.36 -0.03
CA GLY A 204 -14.92 4.50 0.49
C GLY A 204 -13.88 5.04 -0.50
N MET A 205 -13.08 6.02 -0.08
CA MET A 205 -12.07 6.64 -0.95
C MET A 205 -11.08 5.60 -1.51
N ASN A 206 -11.18 5.31 -2.81
CA ASN A 206 -10.22 4.46 -3.51
C ASN A 206 -8.84 5.15 -3.58
N ARG A 207 -7.82 4.50 -3.04
CA ARG A 207 -6.43 4.98 -3.03
C ARG A 207 -5.59 4.40 -4.17
N VAL A 208 -6.09 3.39 -4.88
CA VAL A 208 -5.38 2.68 -5.95
C VAL A 208 -5.71 3.28 -7.30
N LYS A 209 -4.68 3.58 -8.09
CA LYS A 209 -4.77 4.15 -9.43
C LYS A 209 -4.69 3.09 -10.51
N GLU A 210 -3.77 2.14 -10.39
CA GLU A 210 -3.53 1.13 -11.41
C GLU A 210 -3.12 -0.20 -10.79
N ILE A 211 -3.67 -1.29 -11.32
CA ILE A 211 -3.22 -2.65 -11.03
C ILE A 211 -2.80 -3.32 -12.34
N ASN A 212 -1.59 -3.87 -12.35
CA ASN A 212 -1.12 -4.73 -13.42
C ASN A 212 -0.93 -6.15 -12.89
N LEU A 213 -1.59 -7.13 -13.52
CA LEU A 213 -1.41 -8.55 -13.26
C LEU A 213 -0.80 -9.21 -14.48
N VAL A 214 0.33 -9.89 -14.31
CA VAL A 214 1.07 -10.53 -15.42
C VAL A 214 1.24 -12.02 -15.18
N CYS A 215 1.03 -12.79 -16.26
CA CYS A 215 1.05 -14.24 -16.35
C CYS A 215 0.06 -14.88 -15.37
N TYR A 216 0.52 -15.90 -14.67
CA TYR A 216 -0.32 -16.80 -13.87
C TYR A 216 -1.05 -16.11 -12.69
N ALA A 217 -0.63 -14.91 -12.27
CA ALA A 217 -1.36 -14.11 -11.27
C ALA A 217 -2.71 -13.64 -11.81
N ALA A 218 -2.79 -13.24 -13.08
CA ALA A 218 -4.04 -12.80 -13.70
C ALA A 218 -5.04 -13.96 -13.84
N THR A 219 -4.54 -15.16 -14.11
CA THR A 219 -5.31 -16.38 -14.31
C THR A 219 -6.12 -16.77 -13.05
N ALA A 220 -5.49 -16.72 -11.86
CA ALA A 220 -6.16 -17.11 -10.62
C ALA A 220 -7.22 -16.11 -10.12
N VAL A 221 -7.08 -14.82 -10.44
CA VAL A 221 -7.94 -13.75 -9.88
C VAL A 221 -9.29 -13.64 -10.59
N LEU A 222 -9.39 -14.14 -11.82
CA LEU A 222 -10.55 -13.93 -12.70
C LEU A 222 -11.36 -15.20 -12.96
N CYS A 223 -10.92 -16.33 -12.40
CA CYS A 223 -11.73 -17.54 -12.32
C CYS A 223 -12.82 -17.34 -11.26
N ASN A 224 -14.03 -16.95 -11.69
CA ASN A 224 -15.17 -16.82 -10.78
C ASN A 224 -15.70 -18.19 -10.29
N ASN A 225 -15.32 -19.29 -10.95
CA ASN A 225 -15.70 -20.63 -10.55
C ASN A 225 -14.77 -21.16 -9.43
N ARG A 226 -15.35 -21.28 -8.24
CA ARG A 226 -14.69 -21.70 -6.99
C ARG A 226 -14.14 -23.12 -7.01
N GLN A 227 -14.53 -23.96 -7.96
CA GLN A 227 -14.03 -25.32 -8.08
C GLN A 227 -12.56 -25.38 -8.51
N TYR A 228 -12.06 -24.33 -9.16
CA TYR A 228 -10.79 -24.34 -9.90
C TYR A 228 -9.69 -23.49 -9.27
N ILE A 229 -9.95 -23.01 -8.05
CA ILE A 229 -8.98 -22.28 -7.24
C ILE A 229 -8.77 -23.11 -5.99
N ASP A 230 -7.51 -23.39 -5.66
CA ASP A 230 -7.11 -23.99 -4.38
C ASP A 230 -7.92 -23.33 -3.26
N ARG A 231 -8.76 -24.12 -2.58
CA ARG A 231 -9.70 -23.64 -1.57
C ARG A 231 -9.01 -22.94 -0.41
N LEU A 232 -7.71 -23.20 -0.25
CA LEU A 232 -6.89 -22.57 0.76
C LEU A 232 -6.29 -21.25 0.24
N ALA A 233 -6.10 -21.09 -1.08
CA ALA A 233 -5.19 -20.12 -1.69
C ALA A 233 -5.72 -18.70 -1.93
N TYR A 234 -7.02 -18.46 -1.85
CA TYR A 234 -7.62 -17.17 -2.12
C TYR A 234 -8.98 -17.04 -1.45
N ASP A 235 -9.31 -15.84 -0.99
CA ASP A 235 -10.67 -15.50 -0.58
C ASP A 235 -11.60 -15.55 -1.82
N HIS A 236 -12.50 -16.52 -1.80
CA HIS A 236 -13.30 -17.05 -2.91
C HIS A 236 -14.10 -16.00 -3.71
N GLY A 237 -13.42 -15.30 -4.62
CA GLY A 237 -14.00 -14.25 -5.48
C GLY A 237 -14.07 -12.88 -4.83
N PHE A 238 -13.45 -12.67 -3.65
CA PHE A 238 -13.45 -11.37 -2.99
C PHE A 238 -12.60 -10.35 -3.77
N LEU A 239 -11.43 -10.75 -4.28
CA LEU A 239 -10.60 -9.89 -5.13
C LEU A 239 -11.30 -9.51 -6.45
N PHE A 240 -12.08 -10.42 -7.02
CA PHE A 240 -12.97 -10.13 -8.16
C PHE A 240 -14.01 -9.05 -7.82
N LYS A 241 -14.62 -9.11 -6.63
CA LYS A 241 -15.53 -8.06 -6.13
C LYS A 241 -14.81 -6.73 -5.94
N ILE A 242 -13.60 -6.75 -5.36
CA ILE A 242 -12.75 -5.57 -5.21
C ILE A 242 -12.51 -4.91 -6.56
N PHE A 243 -12.07 -5.65 -7.56
CA PHE A 243 -11.79 -5.09 -8.89
C PHE A 243 -13.05 -4.56 -9.58
N SER A 244 -14.18 -5.26 -9.47
CA SER A 244 -15.47 -4.77 -9.97
C SER A 244 -15.83 -3.42 -9.33
N CYS A 245 -15.70 -3.31 -8.01
CA CYS A 245 -15.93 -2.05 -7.29
C CYS A 245 -14.93 -0.94 -7.69
N LEU A 246 -13.64 -1.26 -7.86
CA LEU A 246 -12.62 -0.29 -8.26
C LEU A 246 -12.86 0.23 -9.67
N LEU A 247 -13.34 -0.60 -10.61
CA LEU A 247 -13.59 -0.19 -11.99
C LEU A 247 -14.73 0.84 -12.14
N LYS A 248 -15.57 1.01 -11.11
CA LYS A 248 -16.55 2.10 -11.02
C LYS A 248 -15.87 3.47 -10.84
N ASP A 249 -14.68 3.52 -10.25
CA ASP A 249 -13.85 4.72 -10.19
C ASP A 249 -13.25 5.00 -11.57
N GLN A 250 -13.45 6.22 -12.08
CA GLN A 250 -12.99 6.63 -13.41
C GLN A 250 -11.48 6.81 -13.49
N GLU A 251 -10.78 6.96 -12.36
CA GLU A 251 -9.32 7.08 -12.34
C GLU A 251 -8.61 5.73 -12.28
N PHE A 252 -9.33 4.67 -11.90
CA PHE A 252 -8.74 3.34 -11.74
C PHE A 252 -8.59 2.62 -13.09
N SER A 253 -7.45 1.94 -13.26
CA SER A 253 -7.20 1.04 -14.39
C SER A 253 -6.72 -0.34 -13.93
N LEU A 254 -7.21 -1.38 -14.62
CA LEU A 254 -6.84 -2.77 -14.43
C LEU A 254 -6.29 -3.33 -15.74
N ARG A 255 -5.07 -3.83 -15.70
CA ARG A 255 -4.43 -4.46 -16.86
C ARG A 255 -4.02 -5.87 -16.54
N LEU A 256 -4.31 -6.75 -17.49
CA LEU A 256 -4.08 -8.18 -17.35
C LEU A 256 -3.21 -8.65 -18.52
N VAL A 257 -2.24 -9.49 -18.22
CA VAL A 257 -1.52 -10.26 -19.23
C VAL A 257 -1.64 -11.70 -18.79
N ILE A 258 -2.34 -12.52 -19.56
CA ILE A 258 -2.52 -13.95 -19.28
C ILE A 258 -1.71 -14.79 -20.26
N ASN A 259 -1.31 -15.98 -19.82
CA ASN A 259 -0.72 -16.94 -20.74
C ASN A 259 -1.79 -17.46 -21.71
N ALA A 260 -1.46 -17.49 -22.99
CA ALA A 260 -2.33 -18.00 -24.03
C ALA A 260 -2.64 -19.47 -23.77
N PRO A 261 -3.93 -19.88 -23.76
CA PRO A 261 -4.28 -21.28 -23.60
C PRO A 261 -3.65 -22.15 -24.69
N LEU A 262 -3.32 -23.40 -24.37
CA LEU A 262 -2.74 -24.36 -25.32
C LEU A 262 -1.41 -23.88 -25.96
N SER A 263 -0.67 -23.00 -25.28
CA SER A 263 0.65 -22.50 -25.73
C SER A 263 1.79 -23.32 -25.16
N SER A 264 3.01 -23.12 -25.66
CA SER A 264 4.21 -23.74 -25.10
C SER A 264 4.42 -23.36 -23.62
N ALA A 265 4.12 -22.13 -23.23
CA ALA A 265 4.21 -21.66 -21.85
C ALA A 265 3.23 -22.38 -20.91
N THR A 266 1.99 -22.61 -21.36
CA THR A 266 1.01 -23.37 -20.56
C THR A 266 1.39 -24.85 -20.50
N ALA A 267 1.85 -25.43 -21.60
CA ALA A 267 2.31 -26.82 -21.64
C ALA A 267 3.51 -27.06 -20.70
N ASP A 268 4.49 -26.15 -20.67
CA ASP A 268 5.62 -26.19 -19.73
C ASP A 268 5.15 -26.09 -18.27
N THR A 269 4.18 -25.23 -17.99
CA THR A 269 3.62 -25.08 -16.65
C THR A 269 2.96 -26.36 -16.14
N ILE A 270 2.12 -26.97 -16.98
CA ILE A 270 1.40 -28.22 -16.70
C ILE A 270 2.39 -29.37 -16.52
N ARG A 271 3.33 -29.52 -17.47
CA ARG A 271 4.31 -30.62 -17.48
C ARG A 271 5.15 -30.68 -16.20
N TYR A 272 5.42 -29.54 -15.58
CA TYR A 272 6.23 -29.44 -14.37
C TYR A 272 5.43 -29.05 -13.13
N SER A 273 4.08 -29.08 -13.20
CA SER A 273 3.16 -28.76 -12.11
C SER A 273 3.52 -27.46 -11.38
N LYS A 274 3.83 -26.40 -12.12
CA LYS A 274 4.36 -25.16 -11.53
C LYS A 274 3.31 -24.33 -10.79
N LEU A 275 2.02 -24.60 -11.04
CA LEU A 275 0.93 -23.85 -10.43
C LEU A 275 0.77 -24.17 -8.94
N GLY A 276 1.01 -25.41 -8.52
CA GLY A 276 0.80 -25.85 -7.14
C GLY A 276 -0.63 -25.66 -6.66
N ASN A 277 -1.60 -25.97 -7.53
CA ASN A 277 -3.04 -25.84 -7.25
C ASN A 277 -3.62 -27.21 -6.88
N SER A 278 -3.85 -27.43 -5.58
CA SER A 278 -4.38 -28.69 -5.03
C SER A 278 -5.86 -28.94 -5.36
N ALA A 279 -6.56 -27.97 -5.96
CA ALA A 279 -7.96 -28.14 -6.36
C ALA A 279 -8.12 -29.08 -7.57
N PHE A 280 -7.03 -29.46 -8.25
CA PHE A 280 -7.06 -30.30 -9.43
C PHE A 280 -6.26 -31.59 -9.25
N ALA A 281 -6.70 -32.65 -9.94
CA ALA A 281 -5.81 -33.74 -10.31
C ALA A 281 -4.80 -33.23 -11.35
N ALA A 282 -3.59 -33.80 -11.40
CA ALA A 282 -2.49 -33.33 -12.25
C ALA A 282 -2.84 -33.22 -13.76
N ASP A 283 -3.89 -33.90 -14.22
CA ASP A 283 -4.31 -33.95 -15.62
C ASP A 283 -5.26 -32.81 -16.04
N ASP A 284 -5.63 -31.90 -15.13
CA ASP A 284 -6.67 -30.87 -15.33
C ASP A 284 -6.13 -29.42 -15.39
N GLU A 285 -4.82 -29.19 -15.17
CA GLU A 285 -4.25 -27.85 -15.02
C GLU A 285 -4.44 -26.95 -16.27
N GLU A 286 -4.61 -27.53 -17.46
CA GLU A 286 -4.88 -26.82 -18.71
C GLU A 286 -6.16 -25.97 -18.65
N GLN A 287 -7.13 -26.43 -17.87
CA GLN A 287 -8.45 -25.79 -17.78
C GLN A 287 -8.41 -24.45 -17.09
N ILE A 288 -7.44 -24.23 -16.20
CA ILE A 288 -7.24 -22.95 -15.55
C ILE A 288 -7.03 -21.86 -16.60
N PHE A 289 -6.24 -22.14 -17.64
CA PHE A 289 -5.95 -21.19 -18.70
C PHE A 289 -7.14 -20.95 -19.62
N LEU A 290 -7.82 -22.03 -20.05
CA LEU A 290 -9.03 -21.93 -20.87
C LEU A 290 -10.13 -21.16 -20.13
N ASN A 291 -10.36 -21.48 -18.86
CA ASN A 291 -11.36 -20.84 -18.03
C ASN A 291 -11.07 -19.37 -17.77
N SER A 292 -9.82 -19.00 -17.49
CA SER A 292 -9.46 -17.58 -17.32
C SER A 292 -9.67 -16.79 -18.61
N TYR A 293 -9.28 -17.33 -19.76
CA TYR A 293 -9.50 -16.68 -21.04
C TYR A 293 -11.00 -16.49 -21.32
N ALA A 294 -11.79 -17.57 -21.21
CA ALA A 294 -13.24 -17.53 -21.43
C ALA A 294 -13.94 -16.57 -20.46
N SER A 295 -13.56 -16.59 -19.18
CA SER A 295 -14.09 -15.67 -18.16
C SER A 295 -13.84 -14.21 -18.54
N ILE A 296 -12.61 -13.86 -18.95
CA ILE A 296 -12.29 -12.48 -19.37
C ILE A 296 -13.05 -12.08 -20.63
N ALA A 297 -13.13 -12.99 -21.61
CA ALA A 297 -13.84 -12.76 -22.87
C ALA A 297 -15.35 -12.52 -22.65
N GLN A 298 -15.93 -13.11 -21.61
CA GLN A 298 -17.29 -12.82 -21.16
C GLN A 298 -17.37 -11.52 -20.34
N LEU A 299 -16.42 -11.28 -19.43
CA LEU A 299 -16.42 -10.11 -18.54
C LEU A 299 -16.42 -8.79 -19.30
N ILE A 300 -15.67 -8.69 -20.41
CA ILE A 300 -15.65 -7.46 -21.24
C ILE A 300 -17.03 -7.08 -21.83
N ARG A 301 -18.06 -7.93 -21.66
CA ARG A 301 -19.45 -7.71 -22.09
C ARG A 301 -20.40 -7.51 -20.91
N THR A 302 -19.87 -7.27 -19.70
CA THR A 302 -20.65 -7.10 -18.46
C THR A 302 -20.18 -5.87 -17.71
N GLU A 303 -21.11 -5.11 -17.12
CA GLU A 303 -20.74 -3.97 -16.26
C GLU A 303 -20.09 -4.45 -14.94
N PRO A 304 -19.08 -3.73 -14.40
CA PRO A 304 -18.49 -2.47 -14.87
C PRO A 304 -17.36 -2.64 -15.90
N TYR A 305 -17.01 -3.88 -16.26
CA TYR A 305 -15.87 -4.21 -17.11
C TYR A 305 -16.07 -3.76 -18.57
N GLU A 306 -17.28 -3.84 -19.11
CA GLU A 306 -17.60 -3.37 -20.46
C GLU A 306 -17.31 -1.86 -20.62
N THR A 307 -17.87 -1.03 -19.74
CA THR A 307 -17.62 0.41 -19.75
C THR A 307 -16.14 0.72 -19.54
N ALA A 308 -15.48 0.07 -18.59
CA ALA A 308 -14.05 0.25 -18.36
C ALA A 308 -13.19 -0.20 -19.56
N HIS A 309 -13.59 -1.27 -20.27
CA HIS A 309 -12.89 -1.77 -21.45
C HIS A 309 -12.98 -0.78 -22.62
N ARG A 310 -14.19 -0.27 -22.90
CA ARG A 310 -14.42 0.76 -23.90
C ARG A 310 -13.60 2.03 -23.63
N LEU A 311 -13.47 2.40 -22.36
CA LEU A 311 -12.66 3.54 -21.90
C LEU A 311 -11.16 3.23 -21.78
N ARG A 312 -10.71 2.03 -22.18
CA ARG A 312 -9.31 1.56 -22.07
C ARG A 312 -8.75 1.59 -20.64
N ARG A 313 -9.63 1.60 -19.63
CA ARG A 313 -9.28 1.43 -18.21
C ARG A 313 -9.17 -0.04 -17.83
N PHE A 314 -9.89 -0.91 -18.53
CA PHE A 314 -9.73 -2.36 -18.43
C PHE A 314 -9.15 -2.93 -19.72
N SER A 315 -8.01 -3.61 -19.64
CA SER A 315 -7.40 -4.28 -20.79
C SER A 315 -6.85 -5.64 -20.42
N PHE A 316 -6.97 -6.59 -21.33
CA PHE A 316 -6.28 -7.87 -21.21
C PHE A 316 -5.48 -8.18 -22.47
N LEU A 317 -4.35 -8.85 -22.29
CA LEU A 317 -3.48 -9.33 -23.34
C LEU A 317 -3.19 -10.81 -23.11
N VAL A 318 -2.92 -11.54 -24.19
CA VAL A 318 -2.44 -12.92 -24.16
C VAL A 318 -0.98 -12.96 -24.57
N THR A 319 -0.21 -13.87 -23.97
CA THR A 319 1.19 -14.10 -24.33
C THR A 319 1.53 -15.59 -24.30
N ASP A 320 2.39 -16.02 -25.22
CA ASP A 320 3.05 -17.34 -25.22
C ASP A 320 4.39 -17.34 -24.47
N CYS A 321 4.74 -16.23 -23.81
CA CYS A 321 5.98 -16.13 -23.04
C CYS A 321 5.89 -16.95 -21.74
N ALA A 322 6.80 -17.92 -21.60
CA ALA A 322 6.95 -18.70 -20.38
C ALA A 322 7.75 -17.91 -19.34
N LEU A 323 7.05 -17.12 -18.50
CA LEU A 323 7.70 -16.45 -17.38
C LEU A 323 7.90 -17.43 -16.21
N PRO A 324 9.06 -17.38 -15.52
CA PRO A 324 9.28 -18.17 -14.31
C PRO A 324 8.62 -17.54 -13.07
N TYR A 325 7.90 -16.42 -13.23
CA TYR A 325 7.19 -15.72 -12.16
C TYR A 325 5.91 -15.06 -12.68
N ALA A 326 4.98 -14.80 -11.77
CA ALA A 326 3.89 -13.86 -12.00
C ALA A 326 4.14 -12.54 -11.26
N MET A 327 3.54 -11.47 -11.76
CA MET A 327 3.69 -10.14 -11.18
C MET A 327 2.33 -9.55 -10.84
N PHE A 328 2.24 -8.95 -9.66
CA PHE A 328 1.11 -8.15 -9.23
C PHE A 328 1.66 -6.79 -8.78
N GLN A 329 1.50 -5.79 -9.65
CA GLN A 329 1.85 -4.40 -9.35
C GLN A 329 0.62 -3.63 -8.88
N VAL A 330 0.82 -2.81 -7.86
CA VAL A 330 -0.14 -1.82 -7.38
C VAL A 330 0.51 -0.44 -7.47
N VAL A 331 -0.14 0.46 -8.18
CA VAL A 331 0.22 1.88 -8.26
C VAL A 331 -0.88 2.69 -7.62
N TYR A 332 -0.50 3.53 -6.66
CA TYR A 332 -1.42 4.33 -5.87
C TYR A 332 -1.65 5.72 -6.49
N LYS A 333 -2.72 6.38 -6.04
CA LYS A 333 -3.02 7.77 -6.37
C LYS A 333 -2.03 8.72 -5.68
N LYS A 334 -2.00 9.97 -6.14
CA LYS A 334 -1.17 11.03 -5.57
C LYS A 334 -1.39 11.13 -4.05
N GLY A 335 -0.29 11.21 -3.29
CA GLY A 335 -0.32 11.24 -1.82
C GLY A 335 -0.31 9.85 -1.15
N PHE A 336 -0.26 8.77 -1.94
CA PHE A 336 -0.07 7.40 -1.47
C PHE A 336 1.03 6.67 -2.27
N GLU A 337 1.82 7.41 -3.05
CA GLU A 337 2.82 6.87 -3.99
C GLU A 337 3.93 6.11 -3.27
N GLU A 338 4.18 6.41 -1.99
CA GLU A 338 5.15 5.69 -1.16
C GLU A 338 4.81 4.21 -0.96
N TYR A 339 3.56 3.80 -1.23
CA TYR A 339 3.10 2.41 -1.13
C TYR A 339 3.16 1.66 -2.45
N ASN A 340 3.59 2.29 -3.55
CA ASN A 340 3.76 1.62 -4.84
C ASN A 340 4.64 0.37 -4.68
N HIS A 341 4.15 -0.77 -5.15
CA HIS A 341 4.86 -2.03 -5.00
C HIS A 341 4.57 -3.03 -6.12
N ILE A 342 5.47 -3.99 -6.25
CA ILE A 342 5.30 -5.17 -7.09
C ILE A 342 5.51 -6.41 -6.23
N LYS A 343 4.51 -7.29 -6.23
CA LYS A 343 4.64 -8.65 -5.71
C LYS A 343 5.03 -9.59 -6.86
N ILE A 344 6.08 -10.37 -6.66
CA ILE A 344 6.58 -11.38 -7.59
C ILE A 344 6.33 -12.75 -6.99
N ASP A 345 5.56 -13.59 -7.65
CA ASP A 345 5.30 -14.97 -7.25
C ASP A 345 6.13 -15.91 -8.12
N LEU A 346 7.09 -16.65 -7.53
CA LEU A 346 7.97 -17.56 -8.26
C LEU A 346 7.25 -18.87 -8.59
N TYR A 347 7.25 -19.27 -9.85
CA TYR A 347 6.68 -20.54 -10.29
C TYR A 347 7.80 -21.59 -10.35
N SER A 348 7.72 -22.61 -9.50
CA SER A 348 8.68 -23.72 -9.45
C SER A 348 7.97 -25.06 -9.40
N CYS A 349 8.66 -26.12 -9.85
CA CYS A 349 8.16 -27.48 -9.73
C CYS A 349 8.11 -27.95 -8.27
N GLY A 350 7.27 -28.96 -7.99
CA GLY A 350 7.20 -29.60 -6.68
C GLY A 350 6.61 -28.73 -5.56
N ILE A 351 5.75 -27.76 -5.92
CA ILE A 351 4.97 -27.01 -4.94
C ILE A 351 3.62 -27.70 -4.76
N ASP A 352 3.32 -28.18 -3.55
CA ASP A 352 2.04 -28.86 -3.27
C ASP A 352 0.88 -27.87 -3.10
N THR A 353 1.16 -26.66 -2.61
CA THR A 353 0.14 -25.62 -2.41
C THR A 353 0.65 -24.23 -2.79
N THR A 354 -0.23 -23.43 -3.40
CA THR A 354 0.13 -22.06 -3.81
C THR A 354 0.56 -21.18 -2.63
N LYS A 355 0.18 -21.54 -1.39
CA LYS A 355 0.56 -20.86 -0.13
C LYS A 355 2.05 -20.91 0.15
N GLU A 356 2.68 -22.02 -0.20
CA GLU A 356 4.10 -22.26 0.08
C GLU A 356 5.02 -21.61 -0.95
N ARG A 357 4.44 -21.17 -2.08
CA ARG A 357 5.16 -20.48 -3.14
C ARG A 357 6.01 -19.34 -2.57
N ARG A 358 7.26 -19.25 -3.02
CA ARG A 358 8.11 -18.12 -2.64
C ARG A 358 7.66 -16.87 -3.41
N SER A 359 7.40 -15.85 -2.63
CA SER A 359 6.96 -14.56 -3.12
C SER A 359 7.91 -13.49 -2.64
N MET A 360 8.09 -12.46 -3.46
CA MET A 360 8.88 -11.28 -3.16
C MET A 360 7.96 -10.07 -3.19
N LEU A 361 8.07 -9.20 -2.20
CA LEU A 361 7.37 -7.91 -2.17
C LEU A 361 8.42 -6.80 -2.27
N ILE A 362 8.30 -5.99 -3.31
CA ILE A 362 9.27 -4.96 -3.68
C ILE A 362 8.54 -3.62 -3.69
N PHE A 363 8.87 -2.75 -2.72
CA PHE A 363 8.37 -1.39 -2.66
C PHE A 363 9.24 -0.47 -3.50
N GLU A 364 8.63 0.40 -4.31
CA GLU A 364 9.33 1.36 -5.17
C GLU A 364 10.27 2.25 -4.36
N ARG A 365 9.78 2.77 -3.24
CA ARG A 365 10.52 3.64 -2.32
C ARG A 365 11.80 2.99 -1.78
N ASP A 366 11.72 1.70 -1.45
CA ASP A 366 12.80 1.02 -0.71
C ASP A 366 13.77 0.30 -1.66
N ASN A 367 13.35 0.01 -2.90
CA ASN A 367 14.18 -0.68 -3.89
C ASN A 367 13.82 -0.29 -5.33
N VAL A 368 14.14 0.95 -5.66
CA VAL A 368 13.89 1.57 -6.97
C VAL A 368 14.46 0.72 -8.12
N ASP A 369 15.66 0.15 -7.96
CA ASP A 369 16.32 -0.62 -9.02
C ASP A 369 15.55 -1.90 -9.38
N ASN A 370 15.23 -2.73 -8.38
CA ASN A 370 14.46 -3.95 -8.63
C ASN A 370 13.01 -3.62 -9.04
N TYR A 371 12.41 -2.59 -8.45
CA TYR A 371 11.09 -2.13 -8.85
C TYR A 371 11.07 -1.73 -10.33
N ASN A 372 12.04 -0.92 -10.77
CA ASN A 372 12.15 -0.47 -12.15
C ASN A 372 12.44 -1.61 -13.13
N PHE A 373 13.24 -2.60 -12.72
CA PHE A 373 13.47 -3.81 -13.51
C PHE A 373 12.14 -4.54 -13.81
N PHE A 374 11.36 -4.88 -12.79
CA PHE A 374 10.09 -5.59 -12.98
C PHE A 374 9.01 -4.71 -13.62
N ASN A 375 8.94 -3.43 -13.28
CA ASN A 375 8.07 -2.45 -13.94
C ASN A 375 8.40 -2.33 -15.44
N GLY A 376 9.69 -2.38 -15.80
CA GLY A 376 10.15 -2.45 -17.18
C GLY A 376 9.59 -3.67 -17.91
N GLN A 377 9.60 -4.84 -17.26
CA GLN A 377 9.02 -6.06 -17.84
C GLN A 377 7.50 -5.96 -18.02
N ILE A 378 6.76 -5.40 -17.06
CA ILE A 378 5.32 -5.14 -17.20
C ILE A 378 5.05 -4.21 -18.40
N LYS A 379 5.91 -3.20 -18.60
CA LYS A 379 5.82 -2.29 -19.76
C LYS A 379 6.12 -2.99 -21.08
N LEU A 380 6.99 -4.01 -21.11
CA LEU A 380 7.25 -4.81 -22.32
C LEU A 380 5.97 -5.47 -22.84
N PHE A 381 5.15 -6.04 -21.96
CA PHE A 381 3.88 -6.64 -22.35
C PHE A 381 2.83 -5.62 -22.78
N ASN A 382 2.99 -4.35 -22.38
CA ASN A 382 2.04 -3.28 -22.68
C ASN A 382 2.45 -2.40 -23.87
N ASN A 383 3.56 -2.69 -24.54
CA ASN A 383 4.00 -1.92 -25.69
C ASN A 383 3.17 -2.22 -26.96
N GLY A 384 3.30 -1.39 -28.00
CA GLY A 384 2.50 -1.53 -29.22
C GLY A 384 2.67 -2.86 -29.96
N GLU A 385 3.89 -3.40 -29.96
CA GLU A 385 4.22 -4.65 -30.63
C GLU A 385 3.64 -5.87 -29.89
N ALA A 386 3.76 -5.90 -28.56
CA ALA A 386 3.17 -6.94 -27.72
C ALA A 386 1.64 -6.94 -27.82
N ARG A 387 1.01 -5.76 -27.89
CA ARG A 387 -0.43 -5.64 -28.14
C ARG A 387 -0.84 -6.17 -29.51
N ALA A 388 -0.06 -5.88 -30.55
CA ALA A 388 -0.32 -6.40 -31.90
C ALA A 388 -0.21 -7.93 -31.94
N ARG A 389 0.86 -8.50 -31.35
CA ARG A 389 1.02 -9.96 -31.22
C ARG A 389 -0.12 -10.60 -30.45
N SER A 390 -0.47 -10.05 -29.29
CA SER A 390 -1.61 -10.53 -28.49
C SER A 390 -2.91 -10.52 -29.31
N LYS A 391 -3.17 -9.44 -30.06
CA LYS A 391 -4.36 -9.33 -30.89
C LYS A 391 -4.39 -10.43 -31.97
N GLN A 392 -3.28 -10.61 -32.69
CA GLN A 392 -3.15 -11.66 -33.70
C GLN A 392 -3.39 -13.05 -33.10
N MET A 393 -2.76 -13.36 -31.96
CA MET A 393 -2.95 -14.64 -31.27
C MET A 393 -4.42 -14.89 -30.91
N ILE A 394 -5.11 -13.86 -30.40
CA ILE A 394 -6.55 -13.95 -30.10
C ILE A 394 -7.35 -14.20 -31.37
N GLU A 395 -7.13 -13.43 -32.44
CA GLU A 395 -7.88 -13.57 -33.69
C GLU A 395 -7.73 -14.97 -34.31
N GLU A 396 -6.52 -15.54 -34.26
CA GLU A 396 -6.23 -16.87 -34.80
C GLU A 396 -6.78 -18.02 -33.95
N ASN A 397 -6.87 -17.85 -32.63
CA ASN A 397 -7.15 -18.96 -31.70
C ASN A 397 -8.46 -18.82 -30.90
N HIS A 398 -9.13 -17.67 -30.92
CA HIS A 398 -10.31 -17.41 -30.08
C HIS A 398 -11.36 -18.52 -30.17
N ARG A 399 -11.74 -18.89 -31.40
CA ARG A 399 -12.74 -19.93 -31.65
C ARG A 399 -12.31 -21.27 -31.05
N ARG A 400 -11.04 -21.66 -31.31
CA ARG A 400 -10.45 -22.91 -30.80
C ARG A 400 -10.45 -22.94 -29.27
N TRP A 401 -10.10 -21.84 -28.62
CA TRP A 401 -10.07 -21.74 -27.16
C TRP A 401 -11.47 -21.78 -26.55
N ILE A 402 -12.46 -21.12 -27.15
CA ILE A 402 -13.85 -21.17 -26.67
C ILE A 402 -14.46 -22.56 -26.88
N GLU A 403 -14.27 -23.18 -28.04
CA GLU A 403 -14.76 -24.54 -28.32
C GLU A 403 -14.14 -25.56 -27.35
N ALA A 404 -12.83 -25.47 -27.09
CA ALA A 404 -12.17 -26.34 -26.11
C ALA A 404 -12.71 -26.14 -24.69
N TRP A 405 -13.01 -24.89 -24.31
CA TRP A 405 -13.64 -24.58 -23.03
C TRP A 405 -15.09 -25.12 -22.96
N ASP A 406 -15.89 -24.99 -24.02
CA ASP A 406 -17.27 -25.50 -24.05
C ASP A 406 -17.33 -27.03 -23.92
N VAL A 407 -16.46 -27.74 -24.66
CA VAL A 407 -16.33 -29.21 -24.55
C VAL A 407 -15.96 -29.61 -23.13
N TYR A 408 -15.02 -28.88 -22.53
CA TYR A 408 -14.62 -29.10 -21.15
C TYR A 408 -15.80 -28.91 -20.18
N VAL A 409 -16.46 -27.76 -20.22
CA VAL A 409 -17.59 -27.45 -19.32
C VAL A 409 -18.70 -28.49 -19.44
N ALA A 410 -19.02 -28.93 -20.66
CA ALA A 410 -20.02 -29.97 -20.88
C ALA A 410 -19.65 -31.30 -20.20
N SER A 411 -18.36 -31.67 -20.20
CA SER A 411 -17.89 -32.91 -19.57
C SER A 411 -17.99 -32.89 -18.04
N THR A 412 -17.83 -31.73 -17.42
CA THR A 412 -17.85 -31.57 -15.95
C THR A 412 -19.25 -31.66 -15.35
N TYR A 413 -20.31 -31.38 -16.14
CA TYR A 413 -21.70 -31.44 -15.69
C TYR A 413 -22.40 -32.78 -15.97
N THR A 414 -21.73 -33.72 -16.64
CA THR A 414 -22.24 -35.06 -16.94
C THR A 414 -21.78 -36.16 -15.97
N THR A 415 -20.98 -35.81 -14.97
CA THR A 415 -20.55 -36.65 -13.85
C THR A 415 -21.13 -36.13 -12.55
#